data_AF-K9T4F7-F1
#
_entry.id   AF-K9T4F7-F1
#
_cell.length_a   1.000
_cell.length_b   1.000
_cell.length_c   1.000
_cell.angle_alpha   90.00
_cell.angle_beta   90.00
_cell.angle_gamma   90.00
#
_symmetry.space_group_name_H-M   'P 1'
#
loop_
_entity.id
_entity.type
_entity.pdbx_description
1 polymer ?
#
loop_
_entity_poly.entity_id
_entity_poly.type
_entity_poly.pdbx_seq_one_letter_code
_entity_poly.pdbx_strand_id
1 'polypeptide(L)'
;MRRADRRTPNDDNARNNPRSQKKEPTPPRELEQLLANVRAQRDEWKQKAKENEEAATQLVTYQLKVNEWQERVTQNYQLYIEEKQKHQQTLCLYNEEKAKATEWLTKYQQADARREHYLTLYNEEQQKHQQTLCLYNEEKAKATEWLAKYQQADAQRQQYLTLYNEVKEELKYERRSKASIKGWETRRKRENERLKREIGEMTIVLRDSLERKEEAVNNLYILAERMDRIQQLVDSVEEESTNTPVGLLQKFQRIWLAIKEILAE
;
A
#
# COMPACT_ATOMS: atom_id res chain seq x y z
N MET A 1 -71.70 149.99 20.04
CA MET A 1 -71.75 150.65 21.36
C MET A 1 -72.52 149.77 22.34
N ARG A 2 -71.97 149.58 23.55
CA ARG A 2 -72.61 149.26 24.85
C ARG A 2 -73.32 147.90 24.98
N ARG A 3 -72.84 146.98 25.83
CA ARG A 3 -72.74 146.92 27.32
C ARG A 3 -74.07 146.61 28.01
N ALA A 4 -74.01 145.54 28.83
CA ALA A 4 -74.79 145.24 30.04
C ALA A 4 -76.26 144.80 29.79
N ASP A 5 -76.88 143.88 30.53
CA ASP A 5 -76.78 143.61 31.96
C ASP A 5 -77.18 142.17 32.35
N ARG A 6 -76.48 141.66 33.38
CA ARG A 6 -76.95 140.87 34.54
C ARG A 6 -78.27 140.06 34.43
N ARG A 7 -78.16 138.74 34.62
CA ARG A 7 -79.19 137.92 35.29
C ARG A 7 -78.57 136.80 36.13
N THR A 8 -79.32 136.43 37.15
CA THR A 8 -78.98 135.93 38.50
C THR A 8 -78.90 134.40 38.61
N PRO A 9 -78.34 133.84 39.71
CA PRO A 9 -77.96 132.42 39.84
C PRO A 9 -79.14 131.49 40.21
N ASN A 10 -80.24 131.53 39.45
CA ASN A 10 -81.43 130.71 39.72
C ASN A 10 -82.08 130.06 38.48
N ASP A 11 -81.38 130.00 37.33
CA ASP A 11 -81.94 129.51 36.05
C ASP A 11 -81.40 128.15 35.55
N ASP A 12 -80.37 127.56 36.18
CA ASP A 12 -79.77 126.31 35.68
C ASP A 12 -80.51 125.02 36.10
N ASN A 13 -81.52 125.11 36.97
CA ASN A 13 -82.29 123.94 37.42
C ASN A 13 -83.43 123.52 36.46
N ALA A 14 -83.60 124.22 35.33
CA ALA A 14 -84.65 123.97 34.35
C ALA A 14 -84.17 123.23 33.07
N ARG A 15 -82.87 123.03 32.88
CA ARG A 15 -82.33 122.29 31.71
C ARG A 15 -82.25 120.78 31.91
N ASN A 16 -82.12 120.30 33.15
CA ASN A 16 -81.94 118.86 33.43
C ASN A 16 -83.23 118.12 33.83
N ASN A 17 -84.37 118.81 34.00
CA ASN A 17 -85.68 118.21 34.26
C ASN A 17 -86.83 119.14 33.79
N PRO A 18 -87.38 118.98 32.56
CA PRO A 18 -88.60 119.68 32.19
C PRO A 18 -89.78 119.14 33.01
N ARG A 19 -90.31 119.97 33.93
CA ARG A 19 -91.59 119.73 34.61
C ARG A 19 -92.73 119.78 33.58
N SER A 20 -93.16 118.59 33.16
CA SER A 20 -94.49 118.19 32.71
C SER A 20 -95.43 119.30 32.21
N GLN A 21 -95.42 119.56 30.90
CA GLN A 21 -96.67 119.86 30.20
C GLN A 21 -97.54 118.60 30.28
N LYS A 22 -98.68 118.68 30.97
CA LYS A 22 -99.76 117.70 30.81
C LYS A 22 -100.13 117.70 29.33
N LYS A 23 -99.70 116.68 28.58
CA LYS A 23 -100.23 116.42 27.25
C LYS A 23 -101.74 116.27 27.40
N GLU A 24 -102.48 117.05 26.62
CA GLU A 24 -103.91 116.89 26.43
C GLU A 24 -104.23 115.41 26.13
N PRO A 25 -105.39 114.89 26.60
CA PRO A 25 -105.76 113.51 26.34
C PRO A 25 -105.77 113.30 24.83
N THR A 26 -104.91 112.38 24.37
CA THR A 26 -104.83 111.97 22.97
C THR A 26 -106.25 111.73 22.45
N PRO A 27 -106.64 112.32 21.32
CA PRO A 27 -107.98 112.13 20.77
C PRO A 27 -108.24 110.62 20.60
N PRO A 28 -109.47 110.11 20.83
CA PRO A 28 -109.76 108.66 20.94
C PRO A 28 -109.20 107.81 19.79
N ARG A 29 -109.15 108.39 18.58
CA ARG A 29 -108.61 107.76 17.36
C ARG A 29 -107.09 107.55 17.38
N GLU A 30 -106.33 108.41 18.04
CA GLU A 30 -104.87 108.27 18.21
C GLU A 30 -104.52 107.26 19.31
N LEU A 31 -105.35 107.16 20.37
CA LEU A 31 -105.24 106.11 21.39
C LEU A 31 -105.51 104.72 20.82
N GLU A 32 -106.49 104.60 19.91
CA GLU A 32 -106.74 103.37 19.16
C GLU A 32 -105.58 103.01 18.23
N GLN A 33 -104.98 103.98 17.54
CA GLN A 33 -103.78 103.76 16.73
C GLN A 33 -102.58 103.36 17.57
N LEU A 34 -102.37 103.98 18.73
CA LEU A 34 -101.31 103.59 19.68
C LEU A 34 -101.55 102.19 20.24
N LEU A 35 -102.79 101.84 20.60
CA LEU A 35 -103.14 100.48 21.05
C LEU A 35 -102.99 99.45 19.93
N ALA A 36 -103.35 99.79 18.69
CA ALA A 36 -103.13 98.94 17.52
C ALA A 36 -101.63 98.74 17.26
N ASN A 37 -100.83 99.80 17.34
CA ASN A 37 -99.37 99.73 17.20
C ASN A 37 -98.72 98.94 18.34
N VAL A 38 -99.16 99.12 19.59
CA VAL A 38 -98.65 98.36 20.74
C VAL A 38 -99.05 96.88 20.67
N ARG A 39 -100.25 96.56 20.17
CA ARG A 39 -100.67 95.17 19.91
C ARG A 39 -99.88 94.55 18.76
N ALA A 40 -99.68 95.27 17.67
CA ALA A 40 -98.84 94.84 16.55
C ALA A 40 -97.39 94.60 17.02
N GLN A 41 -96.81 95.54 17.78
CA GLN A 41 -95.48 95.37 18.38
C GLN A 41 -95.45 94.18 19.33
N ARG A 42 -96.45 93.98 20.21
CA ARG A 42 -96.52 92.82 21.09
C ARG A 42 -96.56 91.51 20.30
N ASP A 43 -97.35 91.46 19.24
CA ASP A 43 -97.51 90.25 18.42
C ASP A 43 -96.25 89.99 17.58
N GLU A 44 -95.59 91.04 17.07
CA GLU A 44 -94.24 90.96 16.48
C GLU A 44 -93.21 90.46 17.49
N TRP A 45 -93.22 90.96 18.74
CA TRP A 45 -92.31 90.50 19.79
C TRP A 45 -92.58 89.06 20.21
N LYS A 46 -93.84 88.63 20.27
CA LYS A 46 -94.20 87.23 20.50
C LYS A 46 -93.75 86.33 19.36
N GLN A 47 -93.85 86.78 18.12
CA GLN A 47 -93.40 86.03 16.96
C GLN A 47 -91.88 85.94 16.92
N LYS A 48 -91.17 87.05 17.17
CA LYS A 48 -89.71 87.06 17.34
C LYS A 48 -89.24 86.19 18.51
N ALA A 49 -89.98 86.14 19.61
CA ALA A 49 -89.65 85.27 20.73
C ALA A 49 -89.76 83.78 20.34
N LYS A 50 -90.81 83.40 19.61
CA LYS A 50 -90.95 82.04 19.06
C LYS A 50 -89.84 81.70 18.06
N GLU A 51 -89.55 82.61 17.13
CA GLU A 51 -88.46 82.45 16.16
C GLU A 51 -87.09 82.33 16.86
N ASN A 52 -86.86 83.08 17.94
CA ASN A 52 -85.65 82.94 18.76
C ASN A 52 -85.61 81.62 19.54
N GLU A 53 -86.74 81.15 20.07
CA GLU A 53 -86.83 79.83 20.72
C GLU A 53 -86.52 78.71 19.72
N GLU A 54 -87.10 78.77 18.52
CA GLU A 54 -86.82 77.82 17.44
C GLU A 54 -85.35 77.89 16.99
N ALA A 55 -84.79 79.09 16.80
CA ALA A 55 -83.37 79.27 16.47
C ALA A 55 -82.44 78.75 17.59
N ALA A 56 -82.80 78.96 18.86
CA ALA A 56 -82.04 78.44 19.99
C ALA A 56 -82.08 76.90 20.04
N THR A 57 -83.24 76.28 19.80
CA THR A 57 -83.33 74.81 19.71
C THR A 57 -82.51 74.26 18.55
N GLN A 58 -82.55 74.91 17.37
CA GLN A 58 -81.73 74.53 16.23
C GLN A 58 -80.23 74.63 16.57
N LEU A 59 -79.78 75.72 17.19
CA LEU A 59 -78.40 75.87 17.64
C LEU A 59 -77.97 74.75 18.59
N VAL A 60 -78.81 74.39 19.58
CA VAL A 60 -78.54 73.26 20.48
C VAL A 60 -78.41 71.94 19.72
N THR A 61 -79.28 71.69 18.72
CA THR A 61 -79.19 70.47 17.90
C THR A 61 -77.93 70.43 17.03
N TYR A 62 -77.51 71.58 16.47
CA TYR A 62 -76.26 71.67 15.72
C TYR A 62 -75.05 71.46 16.63
N GLN A 63 -75.07 72.02 17.84
CA GLN A 63 -74.01 71.82 18.84
C GLN A 63 -73.86 70.33 19.18
N LEU A 64 -74.97 69.63 19.41
CA LEU A 64 -74.97 68.18 19.66
C LEU A 64 -74.37 67.40 18.49
N LYS A 65 -74.79 67.69 17.25
CA LYS A 65 -74.22 67.04 16.06
C LYS A 65 -72.73 67.30 15.90
N VAL A 66 -72.27 68.53 16.18
CA VAL A 66 -70.84 68.87 16.15
C VAL A 66 -70.07 68.05 17.17
N ASN A 67 -70.58 67.91 18.39
CA ASN A 67 -69.95 67.08 19.42
C ASN A 67 -69.89 65.60 19.00
N GLU A 68 -70.99 65.04 18.49
CA GLU A 68 -71.01 63.65 17.98
C GLU A 68 -69.99 63.44 16.84
N TRP A 69 -69.86 64.43 15.96
CA TRP A 69 -68.90 64.36 14.85
C TRP A 69 -67.46 64.45 15.36
N GLN A 70 -67.19 65.32 16.33
CA GLN A 70 -65.88 65.39 16.99
C GLN A 70 -65.53 64.06 17.65
N GLU A 71 -66.46 63.45 18.39
CA GLU A 71 -66.24 62.13 19.00
C GLU A 71 -65.93 61.07 17.94
N ARG A 72 -66.72 60.98 16.87
CA ARG A 72 -66.46 60.02 15.78
C ARG A 72 -65.12 60.24 15.10
N VAL A 73 -64.72 61.50 14.88
CA VAL A 73 -63.41 61.83 14.30
C VAL A 73 -62.29 61.38 15.24
N THR A 74 -62.42 61.62 16.54
CA THR A 74 -61.41 61.18 17.52
C THR A 74 -61.29 59.66 17.57
N GLN A 75 -62.41 58.93 17.56
CA GLN A 75 -62.43 57.47 17.55
C GLN A 75 -61.81 56.90 16.26
N ASN A 76 -62.18 57.42 15.09
CA ASN A 76 -61.60 57.00 13.82
C ASN A 76 -60.10 57.28 13.75
N TYR A 77 -59.65 58.43 14.29
CA TYR A 77 -58.23 58.76 14.35
C TYR A 77 -57.46 57.82 15.28
N GLN A 78 -58.04 57.45 16.43
CA GLN A 78 -57.45 56.44 17.32
C GLN A 78 -57.32 55.07 16.63
N LEU A 79 -58.39 54.60 15.98
CA LEU A 79 -58.37 53.35 15.22
C LEU A 79 -57.29 53.36 14.13
N TYR A 80 -57.16 54.47 13.40
CA TYR A 80 -56.11 54.63 12.38
C TYR A 80 -54.70 54.52 12.98
N ILE A 81 -54.46 55.12 14.15
CA ILE A 81 -53.17 55.00 14.85
C ILE A 81 -52.92 53.56 15.28
N GLU A 82 -53.92 52.89 15.85
CA GLU A 82 -53.81 51.49 16.27
C GLU A 82 -53.52 50.56 15.09
N GLU A 83 -54.22 50.71 13.96
CA GLU A 83 -53.94 49.94 12.75
C GLU A 83 -52.53 50.19 12.21
N LYS A 84 -52.10 51.45 12.19
CA LYS A 84 -50.73 51.80 11.78
C LYS A 84 -49.69 51.13 12.67
N GLN A 85 -49.91 51.11 13.99
CA GLN A 85 -49.03 50.43 14.94
C GLN A 85 -49.03 48.91 14.72
N LYS A 86 -50.19 48.29 14.56
CA LYS A 86 -50.31 46.85 14.25
C LYS A 86 -49.59 46.48 12.95
N HIS A 87 -49.70 47.32 11.93
CA HIS A 87 -49.04 47.08 10.66
C HIS A 87 -47.51 47.18 10.79
N GLN A 88 -47.01 48.17 11.53
CA GLN A 88 -45.58 48.28 11.87
C GLN A 88 -45.08 47.06 12.64
N GLN A 89 -45.82 46.59 13.66
CA GLN A 89 -45.47 45.38 14.41
C GLN A 89 -45.40 44.15 13.50
N THR A 90 -46.37 43.99 12.60
CA THR A 90 -46.41 42.88 11.65
C THR A 90 -45.20 42.91 10.70
N LEU A 91 -44.82 44.09 10.22
CA LEU A 91 -43.63 44.27 9.39
C LEU A 91 -42.34 43.94 10.15
N CYS A 92 -42.23 44.33 11.42
CA CYS A 92 -41.10 43.94 12.27
C CYS A 92 -40.98 42.42 12.41
N LEU A 93 -42.07 41.74 12.77
CA LEU A 93 -42.09 40.28 12.91
C LEU A 93 -41.74 39.57 11.59
N TYR A 94 -42.27 40.04 10.47
CA TYR A 94 -41.94 39.49 9.15
C TYR A 94 -40.45 39.62 8.84
N ASN A 95 -39.85 40.77 9.13
CA ASN A 95 -38.41 40.98 8.90
C ASN A 95 -37.56 40.12 9.83
N GLU A 96 -37.97 39.93 11.08
CA GLU A 96 -37.30 39.02 12.03
C GLU A 96 -37.35 37.57 11.55
N GLU A 97 -38.51 37.09 11.11
CA GLU A 97 -38.65 35.73 10.55
C GLU A 97 -37.85 35.56 9.27
N LYS A 98 -37.83 36.58 8.41
CA LYS A 98 -36.98 36.59 7.21
C LYS A 98 -35.50 36.49 7.58
N ALA A 99 -35.03 37.23 8.60
CA ALA A 99 -33.66 37.15 9.08
C ALA A 99 -33.33 35.75 9.61
N LYS A 100 -34.20 35.18 10.46
CA LYS A 100 -34.05 33.80 10.96
C LYS A 100 -33.97 32.78 9.81
N ALA A 101 -34.81 32.90 8.79
CA ALA A 101 -34.78 32.03 7.62
C ALA A 101 -33.44 32.11 6.88
N THR A 102 -32.88 33.31 6.72
CA THR A 102 -31.54 33.48 6.11
C THR A 102 -30.42 32.88 6.96
N GLU A 103 -30.50 33.01 8.29
CA GLU A 103 -29.56 32.36 9.21
C GLU A 103 -29.62 30.83 9.12
N TRP A 104 -30.82 30.26 9.04
CA TRP A 104 -30.98 28.81 8.85
C TRP A 104 -30.43 28.33 7.52
N LEU A 105 -30.67 29.08 6.44
CA LEU A 105 -30.12 28.76 5.12
C LEU A 105 -28.59 28.72 5.14
N THR A 106 -27.96 29.72 5.76
CA THR A 106 -26.49 29.77 5.87
C THR A 106 -25.95 28.63 6.72
N LYS A 107 -26.58 28.29 7.85
CA LYS A 107 -26.20 27.11 8.66
C LYS A 107 -26.34 25.81 7.88
N TYR A 108 -27.40 25.66 7.10
CA TYR A 108 -27.62 24.49 6.25
C TYR A 108 -26.51 24.36 5.20
N GLN A 109 -26.20 25.44 4.48
CA GLN A 109 -25.11 25.45 3.49
C GLN A 109 -23.76 25.12 4.11
N GLN A 110 -23.47 25.64 5.31
CA GLN A 110 -22.25 25.28 6.04
C GLN A 110 -22.21 23.80 6.43
N ALA A 111 -23.35 23.23 6.87
CA ALA A 111 -23.43 21.82 7.21
C ALA A 111 -23.23 20.93 5.98
N ASP A 112 -23.78 21.32 4.82
CA ASP A 112 -23.62 20.59 3.56
C ASP A 112 -22.18 20.64 3.06
N ALA A 113 -21.54 21.81 3.10
CA ALA A 113 -20.11 21.95 2.76
C ALA A 113 -19.22 21.10 3.68
N ARG A 114 -19.53 21.02 4.99
CA ARG A 114 -18.82 20.14 5.93
C ARG A 114 -19.00 18.67 5.56
N ARG A 115 -20.22 18.26 5.21
CA ARG A 115 -20.52 16.90 4.78
C ARG A 115 -19.74 16.53 3.52
N GLU A 116 -19.72 17.40 2.52
CA GLU A 116 -18.94 17.19 1.28
C GLU A 116 -17.43 17.08 1.57
N HIS A 117 -16.93 17.92 2.48
CA HIS A 117 -15.54 17.85 2.91
C HIS A 117 -15.21 16.49 3.55
N TYR A 118 -16.06 16.00 4.46
CA TYR A 118 -15.88 14.67 5.06
C TYR A 118 -15.98 13.54 4.04
N LEU A 119 -16.88 13.65 3.06
CA LEU A 119 -17.00 12.68 1.98
C LEU A 119 -15.71 12.60 1.16
N THR A 120 -15.11 13.76 0.87
CA THR A 120 -13.83 13.86 0.16
C THR A 120 -12.71 13.17 0.93
N LEU A 121 -12.55 13.49 2.22
CA LEU A 121 -11.54 12.85 3.07
C LEU A 121 -11.73 11.34 3.17
N TYR A 122 -12.97 10.87 3.28
CA TYR A 122 -13.28 9.44 3.30
C TYR A 122 -12.83 8.76 2.00
N ASN A 123 -13.12 9.37 0.85
CA ASN A 123 -12.71 8.82 -0.45
C ASN A 123 -11.19 8.80 -0.62
N GLU A 124 -10.48 9.84 -0.16
CA GLU A 124 -9.02 9.87 -0.17
C GLU A 124 -8.42 8.74 0.69
N GLU A 125 -8.94 8.52 1.89
CA GLU A 125 -8.49 7.41 2.75
C GLU A 125 -8.78 6.04 2.12
N GLN A 126 -9.93 5.86 1.48
CA GLN A 126 -10.24 4.65 0.72
C GLN A 126 -9.23 4.41 -0.41
N GLN A 127 -8.87 5.46 -1.16
CA GLN A 127 -7.86 5.36 -2.22
C GLN A 127 -6.47 5.00 -1.66
N LYS A 128 -6.04 5.64 -0.56
CA LYS A 128 -4.77 5.31 0.11
C LYS A 128 -4.74 3.86 0.59
N HIS A 129 -5.84 3.37 1.15
CA HIS A 129 -5.96 1.99 1.58
C HIS A 129 -5.82 1.01 0.39
N GLN A 130 -6.51 1.29 -0.72
CA GLN A 130 -6.39 0.50 -1.94
C GLN A 130 -4.96 0.50 -2.50
N GLN A 131 -4.29 1.66 -2.53
CA GLN A 131 -2.89 1.75 -2.95
C GLN A 131 -1.97 0.91 -2.05
N THR A 132 -2.17 0.98 -0.73
CA THR A 132 -1.39 0.19 0.24
C THR A 132 -1.58 -1.31 0.02
N LEU A 133 -2.81 -1.75 -0.25
CA LEU A 133 -3.12 -3.14 -0.57
C LEU A 133 -2.43 -3.60 -1.87
N CYS A 134 -2.41 -2.76 -2.91
CA CYS A 134 -1.70 -3.06 -4.15
C CYS A 134 -0.20 -3.26 -3.90
N LEU A 135 0.45 -2.33 -3.20
CA LEU A 135 1.87 -2.42 -2.86
C LEU A 135 2.18 -3.67 -2.02
N TYR A 136 1.32 -3.98 -1.05
CA TYR A 136 1.47 -5.20 -0.25
C TYR A 136 1.43 -6.47 -1.13
N ASN A 137 0.51 -6.54 -2.08
CA ASN A 137 0.39 -7.68 -2.98
C ASN A 137 1.59 -7.78 -3.94
N GLU A 138 2.11 -6.66 -4.43
CA GLU A 138 3.33 -6.61 -5.23
C GLU A 138 4.55 -7.12 -4.45
N GLU A 139 4.74 -6.67 -3.21
CA GLU A 139 5.83 -7.15 -2.36
C GLU A 139 5.68 -8.63 -2.02
N LYS A 140 4.45 -9.09 -1.78
CA LYS A 140 4.16 -10.52 -1.60
C LYS A 140 4.53 -11.33 -2.83
N ALA A 141 4.22 -10.85 -4.04
CA ALA A 141 4.61 -11.51 -5.28
C ALA A 141 6.14 -11.55 -5.44
N LYS A 142 6.84 -10.43 -5.23
CA LYS A 142 8.32 -10.38 -5.25
C LYS A 142 8.93 -11.36 -4.25
N ALA A 143 8.40 -11.44 -3.03
CA ALA A 143 8.88 -12.38 -2.02
C ALA A 143 8.74 -13.84 -2.48
N THR A 144 7.64 -14.19 -3.14
CA THR A 144 7.47 -15.54 -3.71
C THR A 144 8.46 -15.83 -4.83
N GLU A 145 8.76 -14.86 -5.70
CA GLU A 145 9.77 -15.01 -6.74
C GLU A 145 11.18 -15.20 -6.16
N TRP A 146 11.53 -14.40 -5.14
CA TRP A 146 12.81 -14.53 -4.43
C TRP A 146 12.95 -15.90 -3.76
N LEU A 147 11.89 -16.40 -3.14
CA LEU A 147 11.87 -17.73 -2.55
C LEU A 147 12.14 -18.82 -3.61
N ALA A 148 11.50 -18.72 -4.78
CA ALA A 148 11.72 -19.65 -5.88
C ALA A 148 13.17 -19.61 -6.39
N LYS A 149 13.75 -18.41 -6.57
CA LYS A 149 15.16 -18.24 -6.96
C LYS A 149 16.11 -18.82 -5.91
N TYR A 150 15.83 -18.60 -4.64
CA TYR A 150 16.62 -19.16 -3.54
C TYR A 150 16.59 -20.69 -3.55
N GLN A 151 15.41 -21.30 -3.70
CA GLN A 151 15.26 -22.75 -3.79
C GLN A 151 16.01 -23.33 -5.00
N GLN A 152 15.95 -22.66 -6.14
CA GLN A 152 16.70 -23.06 -7.34
C GLN A 152 18.22 -23.01 -7.10
N ALA A 153 18.72 -21.93 -6.49
CA ALA A 153 20.13 -21.78 -6.16
C ALA A 153 20.60 -22.84 -5.15
N ASP A 154 19.78 -23.17 -4.15
CA ASP A 154 20.12 -24.23 -3.19
C ASP A 154 20.13 -25.61 -3.86
N ALA A 155 19.18 -25.90 -4.76
CA ALA A 155 19.19 -27.14 -5.54
C ALA A 155 20.45 -27.25 -6.41
N GLN A 156 20.87 -26.17 -7.07
CA GLN A 156 22.12 -26.14 -7.84
C GLN A 156 23.34 -26.36 -6.94
N ARG A 157 23.40 -25.71 -5.78
CA ARG A 157 24.47 -25.91 -4.79
C ARG A 157 24.53 -27.37 -4.35
N GLN A 158 23.40 -28.01 -4.07
CA GLN A 158 23.34 -29.42 -3.71
C GLN A 158 23.87 -30.32 -4.84
N GLN A 159 23.51 -30.03 -6.10
CA GLN A 159 24.06 -30.74 -7.26
C GLN A 159 25.58 -30.58 -7.40
N TYR A 160 26.12 -29.38 -7.19
CA TYR A 160 27.57 -29.18 -7.19
C TYR A 160 28.26 -29.94 -6.06
N LEU A 161 27.64 -30.00 -4.88
CA LEU A 161 28.16 -30.77 -3.75
C LEU A 161 28.17 -32.27 -4.04
N THR A 162 27.14 -32.82 -4.70
CA THR A 162 27.13 -34.23 -5.08
C THR A 162 28.23 -34.53 -6.09
N LEU A 163 28.34 -33.74 -7.18
CA LEU A 163 29.38 -33.90 -8.20
C LEU A 163 30.79 -33.78 -7.60
N TYR A 164 31.02 -32.81 -6.71
CA TYR A 164 32.30 -32.65 -6.04
C TYR A 164 32.69 -33.89 -5.22
N ASN A 165 31.72 -34.47 -4.50
CA ASN A 165 31.95 -35.67 -3.71
C ASN A 165 32.20 -36.90 -4.58
N GLU A 166 31.48 -37.05 -5.69
CA GLU A 166 31.69 -38.11 -6.68
C GLU A 166 33.11 -38.06 -7.25
N VAL A 167 33.53 -36.90 -7.76
CA VAL A 167 34.90 -36.69 -8.29
C VAL A 167 35.96 -36.98 -7.23
N LYS A 168 35.70 -36.60 -5.97
CA LYS A 168 36.61 -36.88 -4.86
C LYS A 168 36.75 -38.38 -4.60
N GLU A 169 35.67 -39.15 -4.69
CA GLU A 169 35.71 -40.61 -4.54
C GLU A 169 36.34 -41.30 -5.75
N GLU A 170 36.04 -40.85 -6.98
CA GLU A 170 36.70 -41.32 -8.20
C GLU A 170 38.22 -41.14 -8.12
N LEU A 171 38.67 -39.96 -7.70
CA LEU A 171 40.10 -39.68 -7.52
C LEU A 171 40.75 -40.60 -6.47
N LYS A 172 40.04 -40.92 -5.37
CA LYS A 172 40.53 -41.90 -4.39
C LYS A 172 40.61 -43.30 -5.00
N TYR A 173 39.61 -43.69 -5.78
CA TYR A 173 39.57 -44.98 -6.46
C TYR A 173 40.72 -45.10 -7.47
N GLU A 174 40.93 -44.09 -8.32
CA GLU A 174 42.06 -44.06 -9.26
C GLU A 174 43.41 -44.16 -8.56
N ARG A 175 43.60 -43.41 -7.45
CA ARG A 175 44.85 -43.48 -6.65
C ARG A 175 45.09 -44.89 -6.11
N ARG A 176 44.04 -45.56 -5.61
CA ARG A 176 44.11 -46.97 -5.16
C ARG A 176 44.42 -47.92 -6.31
N SER A 177 43.77 -47.75 -7.46
CA SER A 177 43.99 -48.56 -8.65
C SER A 177 45.43 -48.42 -9.18
N LYS A 178 45.94 -47.19 -9.32
CA LYS A 178 47.33 -46.93 -9.73
C LYS A 178 48.34 -47.53 -8.76
N ALA A 179 48.10 -47.42 -7.46
CA ALA A 179 48.94 -48.05 -6.45
C ALA A 179 48.92 -49.59 -6.55
N SER A 180 47.75 -50.18 -6.83
CA SER A 180 47.57 -51.62 -7.02
C SER A 180 48.32 -52.13 -8.27
N ILE A 181 48.17 -51.43 -9.41
CA ILE A 181 48.86 -51.75 -10.68
C ILE A 181 50.38 -51.69 -10.47
N LYS A 182 50.90 -50.61 -9.88
CA LYS A 182 52.33 -50.47 -9.57
C LYS A 182 52.82 -51.58 -8.64
N GLY A 183 52.01 -51.97 -7.65
CA GLY A 183 52.32 -53.09 -6.76
C GLY A 183 52.36 -54.43 -7.48
N TRP A 184 51.43 -54.66 -8.42
CA TRP A 184 51.40 -55.86 -9.26
C TRP A 184 52.61 -55.93 -10.20
N GLU A 185 52.95 -54.84 -10.88
CA GLU A 185 54.15 -54.75 -11.73
C GLU A 185 55.43 -55.04 -10.95
N THR A 186 55.55 -54.48 -9.74
CA THR A 186 56.73 -54.70 -8.89
C THR A 186 56.83 -56.16 -8.44
N ARG A 187 55.70 -56.80 -8.10
CA ARG A 187 55.67 -58.24 -7.76
C ARG A 187 56.03 -59.11 -8.96
N ARG A 188 55.42 -58.85 -10.12
CA ARG A 188 55.67 -59.58 -11.37
C ARG A 188 57.12 -59.47 -11.81
N LYS A 189 57.75 -58.29 -11.70
CA LYS A 189 59.16 -58.08 -12.04
C LYS A 189 60.09 -58.90 -11.14
N ARG A 190 59.86 -58.88 -9.82
CA ARG A 190 60.63 -59.69 -8.85
C ARG A 190 60.50 -61.18 -9.14
N GLU A 191 59.29 -61.65 -9.45
CA GLU A 191 59.06 -63.06 -9.79
C GLU A 191 59.78 -63.44 -11.09
N ASN A 192 59.71 -62.59 -12.13
CA ASN A 192 60.45 -62.81 -13.36
C ASN A 192 61.98 -62.84 -13.14
N GLU A 193 62.52 -61.98 -12.27
CA GLU A 193 63.95 -61.98 -11.93
C GLU A 193 64.34 -63.24 -11.15
N ARG A 194 63.45 -63.78 -10.31
CA ARG A 194 63.64 -65.07 -9.64
C ARG A 194 63.63 -66.21 -10.65
N LEU A 195 62.61 -66.29 -11.51
CA LEU A 195 62.49 -67.32 -12.55
C LEU A 195 63.68 -67.29 -13.51
N LYS A 196 64.18 -66.11 -13.88
CA LYS A 196 65.41 -65.99 -14.70
C LYS A 196 66.63 -66.58 -14.03
N ARG A 197 66.80 -66.38 -12.71
CA ARG A 197 67.90 -66.97 -11.94
C ARG A 197 67.76 -68.49 -11.89
N GLU A 198 66.58 -69.00 -11.56
CA GLU A 198 66.30 -70.45 -11.52
C GLU A 198 66.52 -71.10 -12.90
N ILE A 199 66.08 -70.47 -13.99
CA ILE A 199 66.35 -70.94 -15.37
C ILE A 199 67.87 -70.93 -15.66
N GLY A 200 68.58 -69.88 -15.25
CA GLY A 200 70.04 -69.80 -15.40
C GLY A 200 70.76 -70.93 -14.65
N GLU A 201 70.38 -71.19 -13.39
CA GLU A 201 70.91 -72.29 -12.58
C GLU A 201 70.61 -73.65 -13.21
N MET A 202 69.37 -73.90 -13.65
CA MET A 202 69.02 -75.12 -14.37
C MET A 202 69.82 -75.28 -15.68
N THR A 203 70.08 -74.18 -16.38
CA THR A 203 70.88 -74.20 -17.63
C THR A 203 72.33 -74.59 -17.35
N ILE A 204 72.91 -74.12 -16.24
CA ILE A 204 74.26 -74.53 -15.80
C ILE A 204 74.26 -76.02 -15.46
N VAL A 205 73.31 -76.48 -14.65
CA VAL A 205 73.19 -77.92 -14.29
C VAL A 205 73.04 -78.80 -15.54
N LEU A 206 72.25 -78.36 -16.52
CA LEU A 206 72.09 -79.07 -17.79
C LEU A 206 73.39 -79.09 -18.60
N ARG A 207 74.12 -77.97 -18.66
CA ARG A 207 75.42 -77.91 -19.33
C ARG A 207 76.43 -78.85 -18.66
N ASP A 208 76.59 -78.78 -17.35
CA ASP A 208 77.47 -79.68 -16.59
C ASP A 208 77.09 -81.15 -16.80
N SER A 209 75.79 -81.45 -16.88
CA SER A 209 75.32 -82.80 -17.16
C SER A 209 75.62 -83.25 -18.59
N LEU A 210 75.63 -82.34 -19.58
CA LEU A 210 76.00 -82.65 -20.95
C LEU A 210 77.51 -82.83 -21.09
N GLU A 211 78.32 -81.98 -20.45
CA GLU A 211 79.78 -82.12 -20.41
C GLU A 211 80.18 -83.47 -19.78
N ARG A 212 79.58 -83.85 -18.64
CA ARG A 212 79.78 -85.19 -18.06
C ARG A 212 79.37 -86.33 -18.99
N LYS A 213 78.33 -86.14 -19.81
CA LYS A 213 77.93 -87.14 -20.82
C LYS A 213 78.96 -87.21 -21.94
N GLU A 214 79.47 -86.09 -22.43
CA GLU A 214 80.52 -86.06 -23.45
C GLU A 214 81.81 -86.71 -22.94
N GLU A 215 82.21 -86.44 -21.69
CA GLU A 215 83.33 -87.13 -21.03
C GLU A 215 83.11 -88.64 -20.96
N ALA A 216 81.91 -89.08 -20.55
CA ALA A 216 81.57 -90.50 -20.52
C ALA A 216 81.60 -91.15 -21.91
N VAL A 217 81.12 -90.45 -22.94
CA VAL A 217 81.16 -90.91 -24.34
C VAL A 217 82.62 -90.99 -24.83
N ASN A 218 83.46 -89.99 -24.55
CA ASN A 218 84.88 -90.02 -24.89
C ASN A 218 85.61 -91.19 -24.20
N ASN A 219 85.31 -91.45 -22.93
CA ASN A 219 85.86 -92.60 -22.22
C ASN A 219 85.46 -93.94 -22.87
N LEU A 220 84.22 -94.04 -23.36
CA LEU A 220 83.76 -95.22 -24.11
C LEU A 220 84.48 -95.35 -25.46
N TYR A 221 84.76 -94.24 -26.17
CA TYR A 221 85.57 -94.28 -27.39
C TYR A 221 87.00 -94.76 -27.12
N ILE A 222 87.65 -94.27 -26.06
CA ILE A 222 88.98 -94.74 -25.65
C ILE A 222 88.95 -96.24 -25.34
N LEU A 223 87.92 -96.70 -24.64
CA LEU A 223 87.74 -98.13 -24.35
C LEU A 223 87.54 -98.95 -25.62
N ALA A 224 86.74 -98.45 -26.57
CA ALA A 224 86.55 -99.09 -27.87
C ALA A 224 87.87 -99.18 -28.66
N GLU A 225 88.69 -98.13 -28.70
CA GLU A 225 90.02 -98.19 -29.33
C GLU A 225 90.94 -99.21 -28.66
N ARG A 226 90.91 -99.31 -27.33
CA ARG A 226 91.68 -100.33 -26.61
C ARG A 226 91.21 -101.73 -26.96
N MET A 227 89.89 -101.94 -27.04
CA MET A 227 89.31 -103.20 -27.47
C MET A 227 89.72 -103.54 -28.91
N ASP A 228 89.71 -102.57 -29.82
CA ASP A 228 90.17 -102.77 -31.20
C ASP A 228 91.66 -103.11 -31.26
N ARG A 229 92.52 -102.46 -30.47
CA ARG A 229 93.95 -102.80 -30.37
C ARG A 229 94.17 -104.21 -29.81
N ILE A 230 93.40 -104.60 -28.79
CA ILE A 230 93.43 -105.97 -28.26
C ILE A 230 92.96 -106.95 -29.33
N GLN A 231 91.90 -106.64 -30.06
CA GLN A 231 91.38 -107.48 -31.13
C GLN A 231 92.40 -107.65 -32.26
N GLN A 232 93.07 -106.58 -32.71
CA GLN A 232 94.16 -106.67 -33.69
C GLN A 232 95.32 -107.54 -33.22
N LEU A 233 95.69 -107.46 -31.93
CA LEU A 233 96.69 -108.35 -31.34
C LEU A 233 96.23 -109.81 -31.32
N VAL A 234 94.94 -110.06 -31.05
CA VAL A 234 94.35 -111.40 -31.10
C VAL A 234 94.30 -111.93 -32.54
N ASP A 235 93.85 -111.13 -33.50
CA ASP A 235 93.78 -111.52 -34.92
C ASP A 235 95.18 -111.79 -35.50
N SER A 236 96.21 -111.07 -35.02
CA SER A 236 97.62 -111.34 -35.40
C SER A 236 98.12 -112.74 -34.97
N VAL A 237 97.44 -113.42 -34.05
CA VAL A 237 97.70 -114.82 -33.67
C VAL A 237 97.22 -115.79 -34.75
N GLU A 238 96.17 -115.44 -35.49
CA GLU A 238 95.55 -116.30 -36.48
C GLU A 238 96.31 -116.29 -37.83
N GLU A 239 97.01 -115.21 -38.18
CA GLU A 239 97.65 -115.06 -39.49
C GLU A 239 99.09 -115.62 -39.59
N GLU A 240 99.83 -115.79 -38.49
CA GLU A 240 101.23 -116.28 -38.52
C GLU A 240 101.39 -117.73 -38.02
N SER A 241 101.29 -118.70 -38.95
CA SER A 241 101.49 -120.14 -38.71
C SER A 241 102.95 -120.52 -38.36
N THR A 242 103.34 -120.36 -37.09
CA THR A 242 104.58 -120.99 -36.56
C THR A 242 104.25 -122.37 -35.98
N ASN A 243 104.53 -123.43 -36.75
CA ASN A 243 104.25 -124.85 -36.46
C ASN A 243 105.06 -125.47 -35.30
N THR A 244 105.33 -124.74 -34.23
CA THR A 244 106.02 -125.24 -33.03
C THR A 244 105.25 -124.90 -31.76
N PRO A 245 104.85 -125.90 -30.94
CA PRO A 245 104.01 -125.68 -29.76
C PRO A 245 104.65 -124.80 -28.69
N VAL A 246 105.99 -124.72 -28.65
CA VAL A 246 106.74 -123.83 -27.73
C VAL A 246 106.73 -122.36 -28.20
N GLY A 247 106.75 -122.11 -29.52
CA GLY A 247 106.69 -120.75 -30.08
C GLY A 247 105.30 -120.12 -29.89
N LEU A 248 104.26 -120.94 -29.96
CA LEU A 248 102.87 -120.55 -29.69
C LEU A 248 102.69 -120.06 -28.25
N LEU A 249 103.24 -120.77 -27.26
CA LEU A 249 103.17 -120.39 -25.84
C LEU A 249 103.93 -119.09 -25.54
N GLN A 250 105.10 -118.86 -26.16
CA GLN A 250 105.82 -117.60 -26.01
C GLN A 250 105.11 -116.41 -26.69
N LYS A 251 104.44 -116.64 -27.83
CA LYS A 251 103.57 -115.63 -28.46
C LYS A 251 102.39 -115.27 -27.56
N PHE A 252 101.69 -116.25 -27.02
CA PHE A 252 100.63 -116.01 -26.04
C PHE A 252 101.14 -115.24 -24.82
N GLN A 253 102.35 -115.53 -24.33
CA GLN A 253 102.94 -114.79 -23.22
C GLN A 253 103.25 -113.33 -23.57
N ARG A 254 103.74 -113.03 -24.78
CA ARG A 254 103.97 -111.65 -25.25
C ARG A 254 102.68 -110.88 -25.47
N ILE A 255 101.68 -111.51 -26.07
CA ILE A 255 100.36 -110.90 -26.30
C ILE A 255 99.65 -110.68 -24.98
N TRP A 256 99.74 -111.62 -24.04
CA TRP A 256 99.21 -111.43 -22.69
C TRP A 256 99.87 -110.26 -21.95
N LEU A 257 101.18 -110.07 -22.10
CA LEU A 257 101.87 -108.90 -21.57
C LEU A 257 101.43 -107.59 -22.26
N ALA A 258 101.26 -107.58 -23.58
CA ALA A 258 100.79 -106.42 -24.33
C ALA A 258 99.33 -106.05 -23.99
N ILE A 259 98.44 -107.04 -23.84
CA ILE A 259 97.06 -106.84 -23.36
C ILE A 259 97.08 -106.26 -21.94
N LYS A 260 97.97 -106.75 -21.08
CA LYS A 260 98.11 -106.24 -19.71
C LYS A 260 98.59 -104.79 -19.66
N GLU A 261 99.46 -104.39 -20.59
CA GLU A 261 99.88 -102.99 -20.74
C GLU A 261 98.73 -102.11 -21.26
N ILE A 262 97.98 -102.55 -22.27
CA ILE A 262 96.82 -101.80 -22.82
C ILE A 262 95.70 -101.63 -21.78
N LEU A 263 95.49 -102.61 -20.90
CA LEU A 263 94.52 -102.52 -19.80
C LEU A 263 95.00 -101.62 -18.64
N ALA A 264 96.30 -101.29 -18.59
CA ALA A 264 96.88 -100.43 -17.56
C ALA A 264 96.99 -98.94 -17.97
N GLU A 265 96.83 -98.62 -19.27
CA GLU A 265 96.59 -97.25 -19.76
C GLU A 265 95.30 -96.66 -19.16
#